data_AF-A0A6N9VDP4-F1
#
_entry.id   AF-A0A6N9VDP4-F1
#
_cell.length_a   1.000
_cell.length_b   1.000
_cell.length_c   1.000
_cell.angle_alpha   90.00
_cell.angle_beta   90.00
_cell.angle_gamma   90.00
#
_symmetry.space_group_name_H-M   'P 1'
#
loop_
_entity.id
_entity.type
_entity.pdbx_description
1 polymer ?
#
loop_
_entity_poly.entity_id
_entity_poly.type
_entity_poly.pdbx_seq_one_letter_code
_entity_poly.pdbx_strand_id
1 'polypeptide(L)'
;MLRIHFTARDLEYVRIARGPDPLWEIVCSVCRLQTDEGRIAFGPWRRAVTPLLRGGGGGAGGADRAVAVALRSLMPCGPYIPDFLTPAVDGGNADLQQGVDRVLSTPRSRLRREFTLLAESEARTRLLAGPGAGAGAPVRPFAA
;
A
#
# COMPACT_ATOMS: atom_id res chain seq x y z
N MET A 1 13.12 -7.12 -22.37
CA MET A 1 12.67 -8.00 -21.26
C MET A 1 13.64 -7.81 -20.11
N LEU A 2 13.17 -7.46 -18.91
CA LEU A 2 14.03 -7.35 -17.72
C LEU A 2 14.41 -8.77 -17.25
N ARG A 3 15.71 -9.04 -17.13
CA ARG A 3 16.24 -10.30 -16.60
C ARG A 3 17.06 -9.98 -15.35
N ILE A 4 16.62 -10.49 -14.21
CA ILE A 4 17.34 -10.37 -12.94
C ILE A 4 18.03 -11.71 -12.71
N HIS A 5 19.35 -11.69 -12.54
CA HIS A 5 20.17 -12.89 -12.37
C HIS A 5 20.61 -12.98 -10.91
N PHE A 6 20.18 -14.03 -10.21
CA PHE A 6 20.64 -14.34 -8.86
C PHE A 6 21.67 -15.47 -8.91
N THR A 7 22.68 -15.34 -8.08
CA THR A 7 23.76 -16.30 -7.87
C THR A 7 23.73 -16.80 -6.43
N ALA A 8 24.49 -17.86 -6.13
CA ALA A 8 24.61 -18.35 -4.75
C ALA A 8 25.15 -17.26 -3.79
N ARG A 9 25.99 -16.35 -4.29
CA ARG A 9 26.54 -15.24 -3.49
C ARG A 9 25.47 -14.25 -3.06
N ASP A 10 24.40 -14.08 -3.84
CA ASP A 10 23.32 -13.17 -3.48
C ASP A 10 22.53 -13.67 -2.26
N LEU A 11 22.49 -15.00 -2.05
CA LEU A 11 21.87 -15.60 -0.87
C LEU A 11 22.59 -15.22 0.43
N GLU A 12 23.90 -14.94 0.38
CA GLU A 12 24.66 -14.48 1.55
C GLU A 12 24.19 -13.10 2.04
N TYR A 13 23.54 -12.32 1.16
CA TYR A 13 22.99 -11.00 1.48
C TYR A 13 21.48 -11.04 1.79
N VAL A 14 20.82 -12.19 1.68
CA VAL A 14 19.41 -12.33 2.03
C VAL A 14 19.27 -12.47 3.54
N ARG A 15 18.52 -11.54 4.14
CA ARG A 15 18.16 -11.59 5.56
C ARG A 15 16.66 -11.79 5.71
N ILE A 16 16.27 -12.73 6.56
CA ILE A 16 14.88 -12.95 6.92
C ILE A 16 14.55 -12.06 8.12
N ALA A 17 13.53 -11.22 7.99
CA ALA A 17 13.03 -10.42 9.09
C ALA A 17 12.46 -11.32 10.20
N ARG A 18 12.63 -10.91 11.47
CA ARG A 18 12.15 -11.69 12.63
C ARG A 18 10.62 -11.76 12.71
N GLY A 19 9.93 -10.86 12.02
CA GLY A 19 8.48 -10.83 11.91
C GLY A 19 8.05 -9.86 10.80
N PRO A 20 6.75 -9.76 10.55
CA PRO A 20 6.21 -8.77 9.64
C PRO A 20 6.51 -7.34 10.10
N ASP A 21 6.88 -6.47 9.16
CA ASP A 21 6.99 -5.05 9.45
C ASP A 21 5.59 -4.40 9.45
N PRO A 22 5.21 -3.64 10.50
CA PRO A 22 3.88 -3.05 10.61
C PRO A 22 3.49 -2.15 9.43
N LEU A 23 4.42 -1.35 8.88
CA LEU A 23 4.10 -0.49 7.74
C LEU A 23 3.89 -1.33 6.48
N TRP A 24 4.69 -2.37 6.25
CA TRP A 24 4.45 -3.30 5.13
C TRP A 24 3.09 -4.00 5.23
N GLU A 25 2.68 -4.42 6.43
CA GLU A 25 1.36 -5.03 6.64
C GLU A 25 0.24 -4.05 6.32
N ILE A 26 0.36 -2.77 6.68
CA ILE A 26 -0.60 -1.71 6.33
C ILE A 26 -0.63 -1.49 4.81
N VAL A 27 0.54 -1.31 4.19
CA VAL A 27 0.70 -1.13 2.73
C VAL A 27 0.03 -2.27 1.97
N CYS A 28 0.38 -3.51 2.30
CA CYS A 28 -0.17 -4.70 1.68
C CYS A 28 -1.67 -4.84 1.92
N SER A 29 -2.15 -4.55 3.13
CA SER A 29 -3.58 -4.59 3.46
C SER A 29 -4.38 -3.58 2.62
N VAL A 30 -3.89 -2.35 2.49
CA VAL A 30 -4.53 -1.32 1.66
C VAL A 30 -4.57 -1.74 0.19
N CYS A 31 -3.51 -2.35 -0.34
CA CYS A 31 -3.52 -2.89 -1.70
C CYS A 31 -4.53 -4.04 -1.86
N ARG A 32 -4.56 -5.00 -0.93
CA ARG A 32 -5.48 -6.14 -0.96
C ARG A 32 -6.95 -5.77 -0.73
N LEU A 33 -7.22 -4.60 -0.16
CA LEU A 33 -8.56 -4.01 -0.05
C LEU A 33 -9.03 -3.28 -1.32
N GLN A 34 -8.11 -2.98 -2.24
CA GLN A 34 -8.40 -2.32 -3.52
C GLN A 34 -8.64 -3.31 -4.66
N THR A 35 -8.08 -4.52 -4.58
CA THR A 35 -8.19 -5.55 -5.61
C THR A 35 -8.89 -6.81 -5.11
N ASP A 36 -9.32 -7.67 -6.03
CA ASP A 36 -9.83 -9.01 -5.69
C ASP A 36 -8.75 -10.10 -5.80
N GLU A 37 -7.50 -9.71 -5.95
CA GLU A 37 -6.38 -10.65 -5.98
C GLU A 37 -6.36 -11.51 -4.71
N GLY A 38 -5.93 -12.77 -4.90
CA GLY A 38 -5.87 -13.76 -3.83
C GLY A 38 -7.23 -14.03 -3.17
N ARG A 39 -8.33 -14.02 -3.92
CA ARG A 39 -9.70 -14.24 -3.44
C ARG A 39 -9.84 -15.42 -2.45
N ILE A 40 -9.14 -16.52 -2.68
CA ILE A 40 -9.17 -17.69 -1.79
C ILE A 40 -8.54 -17.35 -0.44
N ALA A 41 -7.36 -16.73 -0.44
CA ALA A 41 -6.62 -16.39 0.79
C ALA A 41 -7.22 -15.19 1.53
N PHE A 42 -7.58 -14.12 0.81
CA PHE A 42 -7.99 -12.84 1.39
C PHE A 42 -9.49 -12.59 1.41
N GLY A 43 -10.30 -13.42 0.74
CA GLY A 43 -11.75 -13.26 0.66
C GLY A 43 -12.45 -13.25 2.03
N PRO A 44 -12.20 -14.23 2.91
CA PRO A 44 -12.73 -14.22 4.27
C PRO A 44 -12.30 -13.00 5.07
N TRP A 45 -11.01 -12.64 5.02
CA TRP A 45 -10.47 -11.46 5.69
C TRP A 45 -11.14 -10.16 5.21
N ARG A 46 -11.25 -9.95 3.89
CA ARG A 46 -11.92 -8.77 3.30
C ARG A 46 -13.35 -8.61 3.82
N ARG A 47 -14.12 -9.71 3.88
CA ARG A 47 -15.49 -9.69 4.41
C ARG A 47 -15.54 -9.33 5.89
N ALA A 48 -14.56 -9.76 6.68
CA ALA A 48 -14.49 -9.45 8.11
C ALA A 48 -14.10 -7.98 8.38
N VAL A 49 -13.15 -7.42 7.63
CA VAL A 49 -12.64 -6.05 7.90
C VAL A 49 -13.49 -4.95 7.25
N THR A 50 -14.21 -5.25 6.17
CA THR A 50 -15.00 -4.25 5.43
C THR A 50 -16.05 -3.54 6.30
N PRO A 51 -16.84 -4.23 7.13
CA PRO A 51 -17.80 -3.58 8.04
C PRO A 51 -17.14 -2.69 9.10
N LEU A 52 -15.94 -3.06 9.57
CA LEU A 52 -15.21 -2.30 10.58
C LEU A 52 -14.81 -0.92 10.03
N LEU A 53 -14.30 -0.89 8.81
CA LEU A 53 -13.92 0.35 8.11
C LEU A 53 -15.12 1.21 7.68
N ARG A 54 -16.35 0.70 7.82
CA ARG A 54 -17.59 1.45 7.58
C ARG A 54 -18.21 2.01 8.86
N GLY A 55 -17.64 1.71 10.04
CA GLY A 55 -18.15 2.19 11.31
C GLY A 55 -19.21 1.31 11.97
N GLY A 56 -19.35 0.05 11.57
CA GLY A 56 -20.33 -0.88 12.13
C GLY A 56 -20.01 -1.41 13.54
N GLY A 57 -18.86 -1.04 14.11
CA GLY A 57 -18.39 -1.55 15.40
C GLY A 57 -18.29 -0.46 16.47
N GLY A 58 -19.42 0.07 16.96
CA GLY A 58 -19.55 0.74 18.27
C GLY A 58 -18.67 1.95 18.63
N GLY A 59 -17.70 2.35 17.81
CA GLY A 59 -16.76 3.45 18.07
C GLY A 59 -16.32 4.13 16.77
N ALA A 60 -16.16 5.46 16.83
CA ALA A 60 -15.51 6.34 15.84
C ALA A 60 -15.81 6.11 14.34
N GLY A 61 -16.98 5.55 13.99
CA GLY A 61 -17.23 4.94 12.68
C GLY A 61 -17.09 5.80 11.41
N GLY A 62 -17.05 7.12 11.54
CA GLY A 62 -16.75 8.02 10.41
C GLY A 62 -15.26 8.24 10.14
N ALA A 63 -14.42 8.19 11.18
CA ALA A 63 -12.99 8.46 11.08
C ALA A 63 -12.26 7.34 10.32
N ASP A 64 -12.59 6.08 10.60
CA ASP A 64 -11.94 4.92 9.97
C ASP A 64 -12.18 4.87 8.47
N ARG A 65 -13.38 5.24 8.02
CA ARG A 65 -13.69 5.34 6.59
C ARG A 65 -12.88 6.44 5.92
N ALA A 66 -12.79 7.62 6.55
CA ALA A 66 -12.02 8.73 6.02
C ALA A 66 -10.53 8.39 5.92
N VAL A 67 -9.97 7.74 6.95
CA VAL A 67 -8.59 7.25 6.95
C VAL A 67 -8.37 6.21 5.86
N ALA A 68 -9.26 5.23 5.71
CA ALA A 68 -9.16 4.20 4.68
C ALA A 68 -9.21 4.81 3.26
N VAL A 69 -10.03 5.83 3.04
CA VAL A 69 -10.08 6.56 1.77
C VAL A 69 -8.79 7.35 1.54
N ALA A 70 -8.29 8.05 2.56
CA ALA A 70 -7.03 8.80 2.45
C ALA A 70 -5.84 7.89 2.13
N LEU A 71 -5.71 6.75 2.82
CA LEU A 71 -4.65 5.78 2.57
C LEU A 71 -4.71 5.19 1.16
N ARG A 72 -5.91 4.90 0.63
CA ARG A 72 -6.06 4.45 -0.76
C ARG A 72 -5.53 5.48 -1.76
N SER A 73 -5.81 6.76 -1.54
CA SER A 73 -5.32 7.83 -2.43
C SER A 73 -3.80 8.01 -2.38
N LEU A 74 -3.18 7.74 -1.22
CA LEU A 74 -1.73 7.77 -1.06
C LEU A 74 -1.05 6.52 -1.66
N MET A 75 -1.81 5.45 -1.85
CA MET A 75 -1.33 4.12 -2.17
C MET A 75 -2.21 3.45 -3.24
N PRO A 76 -2.31 4.02 -4.45
CA PRO A 76 -3.05 3.37 -5.51
C PRO A 76 -2.41 2.00 -5.80
N CYS A 77 -3.24 0.99 -6.08
CA CYS A 77 -2.74 -0.26 -6.66
C CYS A 77 -2.21 0.00 -8.07
N GLY A 78 -0.95 0.44 -8.13
CA GLY A 78 -0.33 0.92 -9.35
C GLY A 78 1.19 0.70 -9.33
N PRO A 79 1.87 1.14 -10.40
CA PRO A 79 3.28 0.82 -10.61
C PRO A 79 4.25 1.60 -9.71
N TYR A 80 3.75 2.55 -8.91
CA TYR A 80 4.55 3.31 -7.97
C TYR A 80 3.82 3.48 -6.64
N ILE A 81 4.51 3.17 -5.55
CA ILE A 81 4.11 3.43 -4.17
C ILE A 81 5.17 4.36 -3.58
N PRO A 82 4.81 5.47 -2.91
CA PRO A 82 5.80 6.36 -2.31
C PRO A 82 6.68 5.64 -1.28
N ASP A 83 8.00 5.69 -1.48
CA ASP A 83 8.99 5.04 -0.62
C ASP A 83 8.94 5.53 0.83
N PHE A 84 8.48 6.76 1.10
CA PHE A 84 8.33 7.25 2.47
C PHE A 84 7.28 6.47 3.30
N LEU A 85 6.40 5.70 2.64
CA LEU A 85 5.45 4.78 3.28
C LEU A 85 6.01 3.36 3.42
N THR A 86 7.17 3.08 2.82
CA THR A 86 7.82 1.77 2.90
C THR A 86 8.85 1.74 4.03
N PRO A 87 8.97 0.62 4.74
CA PRO A 87 10.02 0.43 5.75
C PRO A 87 11.42 0.68 5.21
N ALA A 88 12.26 1.23 6.07
CA ALA A 88 13.65 1.49 5.73
C ALA A 88 14.46 0.16 5.68
N VAL A 89 15.41 0.10 4.73
CA VAL A 89 16.18 -1.12 4.38
C VAL A 89 17.20 -1.52 5.45
N ASP A 90 17.54 -0.58 6.34
CA ASP A 90 18.56 -0.64 7.37
C ASP A 90 18.23 -1.53 8.57
N GLY A 91 17.07 -2.21 8.55
CA GLY A 91 16.85 -3.41 9.34
C GLY A 91 16.48 -3.13 10.80
N GLY A 92 15.23 -3.37 11.11
CA GLY A 92 14.77 -3.52 12.49
C GLY A 92 13.27 -3.39 12.53
N ASN A 93 12.63 -4.36 13.19
CA ASN A 93 11.23 -4.34 13.58
C ASN A 93 10.95 -3.06 14.37
N ALA A 94 10.77 -1.94 13.67
CA ALA A 94 10.22 -0.74 14.24
C ALA A 94 8.81 -1.11 14.69
N ASP A 95 8.49 -0.83 15.95
CA ASP A 95 7.10 -0.89 16.34
C ASP A 95 6.30 0.11 15.48
N LEU A 96 4.97 -0.06 15.50
CA LEU A 96 4.09 0.78 14.70
C LEU A 96 4.30 2.28 14.98
N GLN A 97 4.57 2.65 16.24
CA GLN A 97 4.76 4.05 16.62
C GLN A 97 6.00 4.65 15.97
N GLN A 98 7.12 3.94 16.02
CA GLN A 98 8.35 4.34 15.33
C GLN A 98 8.16 4.44 13.81
N GLY A 99 7.37 3.51 13.23
CA GLY A 99 7.00 3.59 11.82
C GLY A 99 6.22 4.87 11.49
N VAL A 100 5.21 5.20 12.30
CA VAL A 100 4.42 6.43 12.16
C VAL A 100 5.31 7.67 12.33
N ASP A 101 6.17 7.71 13.35
CA ASP A 101 7.06 8.83 13.61
C ASP A 101 8.03 9.09 12.45
N ARG A 102 8.52 8.02 11.80
CA ARG A 102 9.33 8.13 10.57
C ARG A 102 8.55 8.74 9.42
N VAL A 103 7.31 8.29 9.19
CA VAL A 103 6.43 8.87 8.16
C VAL A 103 6.20 10.36 8.44
N LEU A 104 5.89 10.72 9.69
CA LEU A 104 5.66 12.10 10.12
C LEU A 104 6.94 12.97 10.02
N SER A 105 8.11 12.37 10.19
CA SER A 105 9.41 13.04 10.09
C SER A 105 9.91 13.17 8.64
N THR A 106 9.13 12.75 7.63
CA THR A 106 9.54 12.82 6.23
C THR A 106 9.75 14.29 5.81
N PRO A 107 10.96 14.66 5.32
CA PRO A 107 11.21 16.02 4.87
C PRO A 107 10.23 16.46 3.78
N ARG A 108 9.77 17.72 3.83
CA ARG A 108 8.80 18.26 2.85
C ARG A 108 9.29 18.15 1.41
N SER A 109 10.60 18.27 1.18
CA SER A 109 11.21 18.08 -0.14
C SER A 109 11.02 16.67 -0.68
N ARG A 110 11.16 15.64 0.19
CA ARG A 110 10.92 14.24 -0.14
C ARG A 110 9.44 13.98 -0.44
N LEU A 111 8.54 14.48 0.41
CA LEU A 111 7.09 14.37 0.17
C LEU A 111 6.69 14.95 -1.18
N ARG A 112 7.15 16.17 -1.50
CA ARG A 112 6.85 16.82 -2.79
C ARG A 112 7.35 15.99 -3.96
N ARG A 113 8.60 15.53 -3.91
CA ARG A 113 9.19 14.70 -4.97
C ARG A 113 8.38 13.43 -5.20
N GLU A 114 8.08 12.69 -4.14
CA GLU A 114 7.43 11.39 -4.26
C GLU A 114 5.94 11.51 -4.64
N PHE A 115 5.26 12.58 -4.25
CA PHE A 115 3.90 12.87 -4.76
C PHE A 115 3.89 13.28 -6.23
N THR A 116 4.89 14.03 -6.70
CA THR A 116 5.03 14.30 -8.14
C THR A 116 5.23 13.01 -8.93
N LEU A 117 6.12 12.12 -8.46
CA LEU A 117 6.34 10.81 -9.08
C LEU A 117 5.06 9.96 -9.11
N LEU A 118 4.27 9.99 -8.02
CA LEU A 118 2.99 9.29 -7.96
C LEU A 118 2.02 9.80 -9.03
N ALA A 119 1.85 11.12 -9.14
CA ALA A 119 0.95 11.72 -10.13
C ALA A 119 1.38 11.41 -11.57
N GLU A 120 2.69 11.45 -11.87
CA GLU A 120 3.24 11.10 -13.18
C GLU A 120 3.03 9.61 -13.52
N SER A 121 3.20 8.74 -12.52
CA SER A 121 2.99 7.30 -12.65
C SER A 121 1.53 6.96 -12.97
N GLU A 122 0.58 7.60 -12.30
CA GLU A 122 -0.85 7.45 -12.60
C GLU A 122 -1.21 7.97 -14.00
N ALA A 123 -0.69 9.15 -14.37
CA ALA A 123 -0.95 9.73 -15.69
C ALA A 123 -0.44 8.81 -16.82
N ARG A 124 0.77 8.24 -16.64
CA ARG A 124 1.34 7.27 -17.57
C ARG A 124 0.49 6.00 -17.64
N THR A 125 0.01 5.50 -16.51
CA THR A 125 -0.86 4.32 -16.45
C THR A 125 -2.15 4.56 -17.23
N ARG A 126 -2.79 5.72 -17.07
CA ARG A 126 -4.01 6.09 -17.81
C ARG A 126 -3.75 6.20 -19.31
N LEU A 127 -2.62 6.79 -19.71
CA LEU A 127 -2.24 6.92 -21.11
C LEU A 127 -2.05 5.54 -21.78
N LEU A 128 -1.39 4.61 -21.08
CA LEU A 128 -1.16 3.24 -21.57
C LEU A 128 -2.43 2.39 -21.60
N ALA A 129 -3.41 2.67 -20.73
CA ALA A 129 -4.70 1.99 -20.75
C ALA A 129 -5.57 2.42 -21.96
N GLY A 130 -5.35 3.60 -22.53
CA GLY A 130 -6.11 4.14 -23.66
C GLY A 130 -7.44 4.80 -23.24
N PRO A 131 -8.01 5.70 -24.06
CA PRO A 131 -9.27 6.37 -23.76
C PRO A 131 -10.43 5.39 -23.92
N GLY A 132 -10.77 4.68 -22.83
CA GLY A 132 -11.87 3.71 -22.79
C GLY A 132 -11.60 2.47 -21.93
N ALA A 133 -10.35 2.19 -21.56
CA ALA A 133 -10.06 1.14 -20.60
C ALA A 133 -10.22 1.70 -19.18
N GLY A 134 -11.36 1.40 -18.57
CA GLY A 134 -11.51 1.52 -17.12
C GLY A 134 -10.31 0.86 -16.45
N ALA A 135 -9.68 1.59 -15.53
CA ALA A 135 -8.55 1.14 -14.74
C ALA A 135 -8.74 -0.32 -14.30
N GLY A 136 -7.69 -1.14 -14.48
CA GLY A 136 -7.69 -2.55 -14.17
C GLY A 136 -8.30 -2.86 -12.80
N ALA A 137 -9.20 -3.85 -12.80
CA ALA A 137 -10.09 -4.24 -11.71
C ALA A 137 -10.97 -3.08 -11.18
N PRO A 138 -12.29 -3.28 -11.01
CA PRO A 138 -13.12 -2.25 -10.42
C PRO A 138 -12.56 -1.93 -9.03
N VAL A 139 -11.98 -0.74 -8.86
CA VAL A 139 -11.69 -0.15 -7.56
C VAL A 139 -13.04 -0.12 -6.86
N ARG A 140 -13.27 -1.11 -5.99
CA ARG A 140 -14.54 -1.15 -5.28
C ARG A 140 -14.53 0.02 -4.32
N PRO A 141 -15.54 0.92 -4.37
CA PRO A 141 -15.85 1.68 -3.16
C PRO A 141 -16.06 0.66 -2.05
N PHE A 142 -15.77 1.02 -0.79
CA PHE A 142 -16.40 0.32 0.32
C PHE A 142 -17.89 0.38 0.05
N ALA A 143 -18.45 -0.68 -0.55
CA ALA A 143 -19.77 -0.67 -1.17
C ALA A 143 -20.80 -0.11 -0.17
N ALA A 144 -21.76 0.66 -0.69
CA ALA A 144 -22.83 1.25 0.09
C ALA A 144 -23.56 0.21 0.96
#